data_AF-A0A009RV80-F1
#
_entry.id   AF-A0A009RV80-F1
#
_cell.length_a   1.000
_cell.length_b   1.000
_cell.length_c   1.000
_cell.angle_alpha   90.00
_cell.angle_beta   90.00
_cell.angle_gamma   90.00
#
_symmetry.space_group_name_H-M   'P 1'
#
loop_
_entity.id
_entity.type
_entity.pdbx_description
1 polymer ?
#
loop_
_entity_poly.entity_id
_entity_poly.type
_entity_poly.pdbx_seq_one_letter_code
_entity_poly.pdbx_strand_id
1 'polypeptide(L)'
;MINGRGCNFAKSGWELRLYNFLVTMAKRAKLTRVDIAHDDFEGKKINVDWGNMQDGLGGFSCGNRMPNIEHKGNWKRPNGKGRTLMVGARESGKMLRLYEKGRAEGDPNDNWQRAEVEFKSIDRVLPFDMLLAPSEYFIASYPCFAFLSEDIQPARIETIQKVARINFDTAIKNLKHQYGKYINVFKQVFEPEELINIISCSDQFAYPKRLDHVLITARRM
;
A
#
# COMPACT_ATOMS: atom_id res chain seq x y z
N MET A 1 5.49 -12.07 -11.53
CA MET A 1 4.91 -10.77 -11.10
C MET A 1 5.49 -10.44 -9.73
N ILE A 2 6.04 -9.23 -9.55
CA ILE A 2 6.47 -8.73 -8.23
C ILE A 2 5.30 -7.90 -7.69
N ASN A 3 4.75 -8.26 -6.53
CA ASN A 3 3.66 -7.51 -5.92
C ASN A 3 4.20 -6.33 -5.08
N GLY A 4 3.33 -5.43 -4.63
CA GLY A 4 3.75 -4.25 -3.86
C GLY A 4 4.56 -4.58 -2.60
N ARG A 5 4.29 -5.72 -1.96
CA ARG A 5 5.08 -6.23 -0.84
C ARG A 5 6.51 -6.61 -1.25
N GLY A 6 6.65 -7.31 -2.38
CA GLY A 6 7.94 -7.64 -2.96
C GLY A 6 8.75 -6.38 -3.34
N CYS A 7 8.10 -5.36 -3.90
CA CYS A 7 8.75 -4.07 -4.20
C CYS A 7 9.26 -3.39 -2.93
N ASN A 8 8.46 -3.39 -1.84
CA ASN A 8 8.87 -2.84 -0.55
C ASN A 8 10.09 -3.56 0.05
N PHE A 9 10.19 -4.88 -0.12
CA PHE A 9 11.26 -5.68 0.46
C PHE A 9 12.50 -5.83 -0.42
N ALA A 10 12.44 -5.44 -1.69
CA ALA A 10 13.59 -5.49 -2.58
C ALA A 10 14.75 -4.62 -2.05
N LYS A 11 16.00 -4.98 -2.36
CA LYS A 11 17.17 -4.16 -1.96
C LYS A 11 17.10 -2.79 -2.63
N SER A 12 17.63 -1.74 -1.98
CA SER A 12 17.65 -0.37 -2.55
C SER A 12 18.21 -0.36 -3.98
N GLY A 13 17.65 0.48 -4.85
CA GLY A 13 18.02 0.57 -6.28
C GLY A 13 17.66 -0.68 -7.10
N TRP A 14 16.64 -1.44 -6.68
CA TRP A 14 16.17 -2.60 -7.46
C TRP A 14 15.54 -2.16 -8.78
N GLU A 15 14.98 -0.96 -8.80
CA GLU A 15 14.37 -0.30 -9.94
C GLU A 15 15.39 -0.16 -11.08
N LEU A 16 16.56 0.43 -10.78
CA LEU A 16 17.65 0.58 -11.73
C LEU A 16 18.23 -0.77 -12.18
N ARG A 17 18.38 -1.73 -11.26
CA ARG A 17 18.85 -3.08 -11.62
C ARG A 17 17.86 -3.80 -12.52
N LEU A 18 16.56 -3.67 -12.26
CA LEU A 18 15.52 -4.24 -13.09
C LEU A 18 15.51 -3.57 -14.47
N TYR A 19 15.57 -2.23 -14.51
CA TYR A 19 15.71 -1.48 -15.75
C TYR A 19 16.89 -1.98 -16.59
N ASN A 20 18.10 -2.03 -16.01
CA ASN A 20 19.30 -2.50 -16.68
C ASN A 20 19.14 -3.92 -17.23
N PHE A 21 18.59 -4.84 -16.42
CA PHE A 21 18.31 -6.19 -16.89
C PHE A 21 17.33 -6.21 -18.08
N LEU A 22 16.26 -5.41 -18.03
CA LEU A 22 15.26 -5.35 -19.09
C LEU A 22 15.82 -4.80 -20.41
N VAL A 23 16.75 -3.84 -20.35
CA VAL A 23 17.33 -3.22 -21.56
C VAL A 23 18.56 -3.93 -22.11
N THR A 24 19.37 -4.60 -21.28
CA THR A 24 20.63 -5.22 -21.73
C THR A 24 20.60 -6.73 -21.83
N MET A 25 19.80 -7.42 -21.01
CA MET A 25 19.88 -8.89 -20.86
C MET A 25 18.61 -9.60 -21.35
N ALA A 26 17.44 -9.00 -21.10
CA ALA A 26 16.17 -9.67 -21.34
C ALA A 26 15.78 -9.65 -22.84
N LYS A 27 15.42 -10.82 -23.39
CA LYS A 27 14.99 -10.94 -24.79
C LYS A 27 13.50 -10.61 -24.92
N ARG A 28 13.15 -9.63 -25.78
CA ARG A 28 11.76 -9.20 -26.05
C ARG A 28 10.99 -8.86 -24.76
N ALA A 29 11.67 -8.19 -23.83
CA ALA A 29 11.08 -7.78 -22.57
C ALA A 29 9.91 -6.81 -22.79
N LYS A 30 8.89 -6.92 -21.94
CA LYS A 30 7.77 -5.99 -21.88
C LYS A 30 7.26 -5.84 -20.46
N LEU A 31 6.92 -4.62 -20.08
CA LEU A 31 6.11 -4.38 -18.88
C LEU A 31 4.65 -4.54 -19.28
N THR A 32 3.99 -5.57 -18.74
CA THR A 32 2.56 -5.79 -18.98
C THR A 32 1.68 -5.01 -18.02
N ARG A 33 2.24 -4.66 -16.85
CA ARG A 33 1.57 -3.90 -15.80
C ARG A 33 2.60 -3.19 -14.91
N VAL A 34 2.29 -1.95 -14.54
CA VAL A 34 3.03 -1.17 -13.53
C VAL A 34 2.01 -0.45 -12.67
N ASP A 35 2.13 -0.60 -11.35
CA ASP A 35 1.29 0.14 -10.40
C ASP A 35 2.20 1.16 -9.72
N ILE A 36 1.91 2.44 -9.91
CA ILE A 36 2.66 3.55 -9.29
C ILE A 36 1.79 4.13 -8.18
N ALA A 37 2.39 4.30 -7.00
CA ALA A 37 1.71 4.79 -5.82
C ALA A 37 2.23 6.17 -5.42
N HIS A 38 1.32 7.02 -4.96
CA HIS A 38 1.59 8.25 -4.23
C HIS A 38 0.99 8.14 -2.84
N ASP A 39 1.84 8.28 -1.82
CA ASP A 39 1.47 8.21 -0.42
C ASP A 39 1.38 9.60 0.20
N ASP A 40 0.31 9.83 0.95
CA ASP A 40 0.15 10.99 1.82
C ASP A 40 -0.17 10.48 3.22
N PHE A 41 0.83 10.47 4.10
CA PHE A 41 0.70 9.95 5.46
C PHE A 41 -0.22 10.79 6.35
N GLU A 42 -0.41 12.06 6.02
CA GLU A 42 -1.28 12.97 6.77
C GLU A 42 -2.66 13.10 6.14
N GLY A 43 -2.83 12.70 4.88
CA GLY A 43 -4.06 12.78 4.11
C GLY A 43 -4.52 14.21 3.83
N LYS A 44 -3.59 15.17 3.82
CA LYS A 44 -3.87 16.61 3.67
C LYS A 44 -3.89 17.08 2.21
N LYS A 45 -3.06 16.48 1.36
CA LYS A 45 -2.91 16.83 -0.06
C LYS A 45 -3.83 15.98 -0.93
N ILE A 46 -3.84 14.67 -0.69
CA ILE A 46 -4.75 13.74 -1.36
C ILE A 46 -5.49 12.91 -0.32
N ASN A 47 -6.80 12.75 -0.51
CA ASN A 47 -7.63 11.83 0.26
C ASN A 47 -8.89 11.46 -0.53
N VAL A 48 -9.60 10.42 -0.08
CA VAL A 48 -10.78 9.91 -0.78
C VAL A 48 -11.89 10.96 -1.00
N ASP A 49 -12.04 11.93 -0.08
CA ASP A 49 -13.04 12.98 -0.19
C ASP A 49 -12.62 14.03 -1.23
N TRP A 50 -11.34 14.42 -1.23
CA TRP A 50 -10.72 15.25 -2.27
C TRP A 50 -10.86 14.59 -3.65
N GLY A 51 -10.58 13.29 -3.77
CA GLY A 51 -10.72 12.58 -5.04
C GLY A 51 -12.18 12.57 -5.50
N ASN A 52 -13.13 12.35 -4.59
CA ASN A 52 -14.54 12.39 -4.93
C ASN A 52 -14.99 13.78 -5.39
N MET A 53 -14.45 14.85 -4.81
CA MET A 53 -14.66 16.21 -5.29
C MET A 53 -14.05 16.43 -6.69
N GLN A 54 -12.83 15.94 -6.94
CA GLN A 54 -12.16 16.08 -8.25
C GLN A 54 -12.95 15.43 -9.38
N ASP A 55 -13.65 14.31 -9.13
CA ASP A 55 -14.53 13.70 -10.12
C ASP A 55 -15.61 14.68 -10.61
N GLY A 56 -16.29 15.37 -9.67
CA GLY A 56 -17.29 16.39 -10.01
C GLY A 56 -16.72 17.61 -10.72
N LEU A 57 -15.42 17.88 -10.56
CA LEU A 57 -14.69 18.96 -11.26
C LEU A 57 -14.09 18.51 -12.60
N GLY A 58 -14.26 17.24 -12.99
CA GLY A 58 -13.65 16.68 -14.20
C GLY A 58 -12.13 16.46 -14.08
N GLY A 59 -11.57 16.48 -12.86
CA GLY A 59 -10.13 16.38 -12.60
C GLY A 59 -9.48 15.07 -13.07
N PHE A 60 -10.28 14.03 -13.29
CA PHE A 60 -9.82 12.75 -13.85
C PHE A 60 -10.10 12.58 -15.35
N SER A 61 -10.64 13.61 -16.02
CA SER A 61 -10.87 13.57 -17.45
C SER A 61 -9.56 13.68 -18.22
N CYS A 62 -9.22 12.68 -19.04
CA CYS A 62 -8.03 12.68 -19.90
C CYS A 62 -8.39 12.82 -21.40
N GLY A 63 -9.57 13.35 -21.71
CA GLY A 63 -10.10 13.48 -23.06
C GLY A 63 -11.59 13.75 -23.05
N ASN A 64 -12.30 13.25 -24.07
CA ASN A 64 -13.73 13.57 -24.26
C ASN A 64 -14.69 12.69 -23.44
N ARG A 65 -14.19 11.71 -22.69
CA ARG A 65 -15.02 10.77 -21.92
C ARG A 65 -14.59 10.75 -20.47
N MET A 66 -15.55 10.97 -19.57
CA MET A 66 -15.34 10.81 -18.14
C MET A 66 -15.11 9.33 -17.78
N PRO A 67 -14.16 9.03 -16.89
CA PRO A 67 -13.94 7.67 -16.42
C PRO A 67 -15.12 7.17 -15.57
N ASN A 68 -15.29 5.85 -15.48
CA ASN A 68 -16.22 5.25 -14.53
C ASN A 68 -15.75 5.48 -13.09
N ILE A 69 -16.70 5.60 -12.15
CA ILE A 69 -16.41 5.78 -10.73
C ILE A 69 -17.08 4.67 -9.92
N GLU A 70 -16.34 4.08 -8.99
CA GLU A 70 -16.89 3.12 -8.03
C GLU A 70 -16.43 3.44 -6.60
N HIS A 71 -17.39 3.57 -5.69
CA HIS A 71 -17.18 3.78 -4.27
C HIS A 71 -17.18 2.45 -3.52
N LYS A 72 -16.00 1.97 -3.12
CA LYS A 72 -15.84 0.77 -2.28
C LYS A 72 -15.66 1.10 -0.81
N GLY A 73 -16.24 0.28 0.06
CA GLY A 73 -16.18 0.47 1.52
C GLY A 73 -17.33 1.32 2.07
N ASN A 74 -17.18 1.77 3.31
CA ASN A 74 -18.29 2.36 4.07
C ASN A 74 -18.37 3.89 3.91
N TRP A 75 -18.73 4.35 2.71
CA TRP A 75 -18.84 5.78 2.39
C TRP A 75 -19.98 6.49 3.13
N LYS A 76 -21.14 5.84 3.26
CA LYS A 76 -22.32 6.45 3.91
C LYS A 76 -22.25 6.42 5.44
N ARG A 77 -21.61 5.41 6.01
CA ARG A 77 -21.51 5.17 7.46
C ARG A 77 -20.10 4.70 7.82
N PRO A 78 -19.11 5.61 7.83
CA PRO A 78 -17.72 5.26 8.13
C PRO A 78 -17.60 4.51 9.47
N ASN A 79 -16.88 3.40 9.48
CA ASN A 79 -16.71 2.54 10.66
C ASN A 79 -15.24 2.09 10.87
N GLY A 80 -14.29 2.82 10.27
CA GLY A 80 -12.87 2.50 10.36
C GLY A 80 -12.39 1.36 9.45
N LYS A 81 -13.26 0.68 8.69
CA LYS A 81 -12.84 -0.37 7.72
C LYS A 81 -12.14 0.18 6.47
N GLY A 82 -12.15 1.49 6.26
CA GLY A 82 -11.58 2.12 5.08
C GLY A 82 -12.60 2.39 3.96
N ARG A 83 -12.26 3.37 3.14
CA ARG A 83 -12.94 3.77 1.90
C ARG A 83 -11.94 3.69 0.75
N THR A 84 -12.46 3.42 -0.43
CA THR A 84 -11.70 3.42 -1.68
C THR A 84 -12.55 4.03 -2.79
N LEU A 85 -12.00 5.03 -3.46
CA LEU A 85 -12.51 5.59 -4.69
C LEU A 85 -11.75 4.92 -5.84
N MET A 86 -12.48 4.30 -6.75
CA MET A 86 -11.90 3.74 -7.96
C MET A 86 -12.32 4.57 -9.15
N VAL A 87 -11.35 4.93 -9.99
CA VAL A 87 -11.54 5.76 -11.18
C VAL A 87 -11.04 5.00 -12.40
N GLY A 88 -11.91 4.83 -13.40
CA GLY A 88 -11.71 3.95 -14.55
C GLY A 88 -12.23 2.54 -14.32
N ALA A 89 -11.86 1.62 -15.20
CA ALA A 89 -12.29 0.23 -15.15
C ALA A 89 -11.08 -0.70 -15.06
N ARG A 90 -11.25 -1.87 -14.45
CA ARG A 90 -10.17 -2.85 -14.29
C ARG A 90 -9.73 -3.42 -15.64
N GLU A 91 -10.62 -3.46 -16.61
CA GLU A 91 -10.37 -3.96 -17.96
C GLU A 91 -9.62 -2.94 -18.83
N SER A 92 -9.56 -1.67 -18.39
CA SER A 92 -8.89 -0.59 -19.11
C SER A 92 -7.37 -0.60 -18.95
N GLY A 93 -6.68 0.08 -19.88
CA GLY A 93 -5.24 0.28 -19.83
C GLY A 93 -4.73 1.16 -18.67
N LYS A 94 -5.63 1.87 -17.97
CA LYS A 94 -5.32 2.73 -16.83
C LYS A 94 -6.48 2.75 -15.84
N MET A 95 -6.19 2.61 -14.54
CA MET A 95 -7.16 2.69 -13.45
C MET A 95 -6.50 3.30 -12.21
N LEU A 96 -7.21 4.19 -11.51
CA LEU A 96 -6.79 4.73 -10.22
C LEU A 96 -7.57 4.08 -9.07
N ARG A 97 -6.86 3.84 -7.96
CA ARG A 97 -7.44 3.52 -6.65
C ARG A 97 -6.92 4.53 -5.64
N LEU A 98 -7.78 5.39 -5.14
CA LEU A 98 -7.49 6.28 -4.03
C LEU A 98 -8.15 5.73 -2.77
N TYR A 99 -7.37 5.44 -1.73
CA TYR A 99 -7.90 4.74 -0.56
C TYR A 99 -7.18 5.07 0.74
N GLU A 100 -7.88 4.79 1.85
CA GLU A 100 -7.39 4.98 3.20
C GLU A 100 -6.44 3.83 3.59
N LYS A 101 -5.16 3.99 3.23
CA LYS A 101 -4.11 2.98 3.39
C LYS A 101 -3.85 2.61 4.84
N GLY A 102 -3.84 3.57 5.77
CA GLY A 102 -3.66 3.30 7.20
C GLY A 102 -4.71 2.34 7.75
N ARG A 103 -5.97 2.53 7.35
CA ARG A 103 -7.10 1.66 7.69
C ARG A 103 -6.99 0.29 7.06
N ALA A 104 -6.55 0.22 5.80
CA ALA A 104 -6.27 -1.06 5.13
C ALA A 104 -5.14 -1.85 5.83
N GLU A 105 -4.15 -1.15 6.39
CA GLU A 105 -3.08 -1.74 7.21
C GLU A 105 -3.51 -2.08 8.64
N GLY A 106 -4.71 -1.70 9.06
CA GLY A 106 -5.34 -2.15 10.31
C GLY A 106 -5.57 -1.07 11.36
N ASP A 107 -5.11 0.16 11.14
CA ASP A 107 -5.38 1.26 12.06
C ASP A 107 -6.62 2.06 11.59
N PRO A 108 -7.77 1.92 12.27
CA PRO A 108 -9.00 2.62 11.88
C PRO A 108 -8.91 4.15 11.99
N ASN A 109 -7.93 4.66 12.76
CA ASN A 109 -7.77 6.09 13.06
C ASN A 109 -6.64 6.74 12.25
N ASP A 110 -5.82 5.96 11.56
CA ASP A 110 -4.71 6.49 10.77
C ASP A 110 -5.24 7.14 9.46
N ASN A 111 -4.77 8.35 9.18
CA ASN A 111 -5.22 9.13 8.03
C ASN A 111 -4.36 8.95 6.78
N TRP A 112 -3.44 7.98 6.75
CA TRP A 112 -2.63 7.70 5.58
C TRP A 112 -3.49 7.34 4.38
N GLN A 113 -3.39 8.15 3.34
CA GLN A 113 -4.03 7.98 2.04
C GLN A 113 -3.02 7.50 1.01
N ARG A 114 -3.49 6.67 0.09
CA ARG A 114 -2.69 6.26 -1.07
C ARG A 114 -3.51 6.36 -2.34
N ALA A 115 -2.95 7.00 -3.34
CA ALA A 115 -3.40 6.91 -4.71
C ALA A 115 -2.50 5.91 -5.46
N GLU A 116 -3.07 4.87 -6.04
CA GLU A 116 -2.37 3.92 -6.90
C GLU A 116 -2.92 3.99 -8.32
N VAL A 117 -2.07 4.33 -9.29
CA VAL A 117 -2.40 4.26 -10.71
C VAL A 117 -1.82 2.98 -11.28
N GLU A 118 -2.72 2.09 -11.68
CA GLU A 118 -2.41 0.86 -12.40
C GLU A 118 -2.39 1.16 -13.89
N PHE A 119 -1.23 0.94 -14.51
CA PHE A 119 -1.03 0.99 -15.95
C PHE A 119 -0.93 -0.43 -16.49
N LYS A 120 -1.60 -0.70 -17.61
CA LYS A 120 -1.52 -1.97 -18.35
C LYS A 120 -1.10 -1.72 -19.78
N SER A 121 -0.42 -2.69 -20.37
CA SER A 121 -0.08 -2.69 -21.79
C SER A 121 -1.30 -3.06 -22.66
N ILE A 122 -2.39 -2.29 -22.54
CA ILE A 122 -3.59 -2.41 -23.37
C ILE A 122 -3.55 -1.23 -24.35
N ASP A 123 -3.45 -1.57 -25.63
CA ASP A 123 -3.30 -0.62 -26.76
C ASP A 123 -2.13 0.37 -26.58
N ARG A 124 -1.11 -0.02 -25.81
CA ARG A 124 0.10 0.77 -25.55
C ARG A 124 1.27 -0.09 -25.12
N VAL A 125 2.47 0.45 -25.34
CA VAL A 125 3.71 -0.02 -24.73
C VAL A 125 3.92 0.74 -23.43
N LEU A 126 4.26 0.04 -22.34
CA LEU A 126 4.69 0.67 -21.10
C LEU A 126 6.21 0.86 -21.15
N PRO A 127 6.72 2.10 -21.17
CA PRO A 127 8.16 2.36 -21.23
C PRO A 127 8.85 1.92 -19.93
N PHE A 128 10.08 1.42 -20.04
CA PHE A 128 10.84 0.98 -18.87
C PHE A 128 11.24 2.14 -17.95
N ASP A 129 11.25 3.38 -18.47
CA ASP A 129 11.54 4.59 -17.70
C ASP A 129 10.51 4.83 -16.58
N MET A 130 9.34 4.19 -16.61
CA MET A 130 8.40 4.16 -15.48
C MET A 130 9.03 3.61 -14.19
N LEU A 131 10.09 2.80 -14.30
CA LEU A 131 10.86 2.31 -13.15
C LEU A 131 11.77 3.39 -12.56
N LEU A 132 12.24 4.33 -13.38
CA LEU A 132 13.24 5.33 -13.01
C LEU A 132 12.60 6.67 -12.63
N ALA A 133 11.50 7.03 -13.28
CA ALA A 133 10.79 8.29 -13.09
C ALA A 133 9.31 8.10 -12.68
N PRO A 134 8.99 7.28 -11.67
CA PRO A 134 7.60 6.94 -11.34
C PRO A 134 6.72 8.17 -11.04
N SER A 135 7.27 9.19 -10.38
CA SER A 135 6.54 10.42 -10.04
C SER A 135 6.01 11.15 -11.27
N GLU A 136 6.81 11.25 -12.34
CA GLU A 136 6.40 11.92 -13.58
C GLU A 136 5.21 11.23 -14.22
N TYR A 137 5.26 9.89 -14.32
CA TYR A 137 4.14 9.10 -14.85
C TYR A 137 2.90 9.16 -13.96
N PHE A 138 3.07 9.24 -12.63
CA PHE A 138 1.97 9.40 -11.70
C PHE A 138 1.29 10.77 -11.87
N ILE A 139 2.06 11.86 -11.86
CA ILE A 139 1.53 13.23 -11.97
C ILE A 139 0.85 13.44 -13.33
N ALA A 140 1.45 12.91 -14.40
CA ALA A 140 0.87 12.99 -15.75
C ALA A 140 -0.34 12.06 -15.96
N SER A 141 -0.66 11.18 -15.01
CA SER A 141 -1.74 10.22 -15.19
C SER A 141 -3.13 10.85 -15.19
N TYR A 142 -3.35 11.92 -14.44
CA TYR A 142 -4.61 12.66 -14.40
C TYR A 142 -4.35 14.16 -14.17
N PRO A 143 -5.10 15.07 -14.82
CA PRO A 143 -4.90 16.51 -14.66
C PRO A 143 -4.90 16.99 -13.21
N CYS A 144 -5.76 16.42 -12.36
CA CYS A 144 -5.85 16.77 -10.95
C CYS A 144 -4.58 16.48 -10.13
N PHE A 145 -3.61 15.73 -10.66
CA PHE A 145 -2.35 15.44 -9.95
C PHE A 145 -1.22 16.44 -10.25
N ALA A 146 -1.40 17.39 -11.17
CA ALA A 146 -0.36 18.35 -11.56
C ALA A 146 0.27 19.12 -10.37
N PHE A 147 -0.52 19.41 -9.34
CA PHE A 147 -0.07 20.13 -8.14
C PHE A 147 0.88 19.30 -7.25
N LEU A 148 1.02 18.00 -7.49
CA LEU A 148 1.92 17.11 -6.75
C LEU A 148 3.37 17.14 -7.28
N SER A 149 3.66 17.97 -8.28
CA SER A 149 5.00 18.08 -8.89
C SER A 149 6.11 18.44 -7.90
N GLU A 150 5.80 19.22 -6.87
CA GLU A 150 6.75 19.59 -5.82
C GLU A 150 6.63 18.68 -4.58
N ASP A 151 5.77 17.67 -4.61
CA ASP A 151 5.54 16.80 -3.46
C ASP A 151 6.64 15.74 -3.32
N ILE A 152 7.18 15.61 -2.11
CA ILE A 152 8.24 14.67 -1.81
C ILE A 152 7.61 13.40 -1.26
N GLN A 153 7.81 12.28 -1.96
CA GLN A 153 7.31 10.99 -1.51
C GLN A 153 8.04 10.49 -0.26
N PRO A 154 7.31 9.91 0.71
CA PRO A 154 7.92 9.29 1.88
C PRO A 154 8.98 8.26 1.48
N ALA A 155 10.07 8.20 2.24
CA ALA A 155 11.09 7.21 1.97
C ALA A 155 10.52 5.79 2.18
N ARG A 156 11.00 4.82 1.40
CA ARG A 156 10.56 3.42 1.54
C ARG A 156 10.78 2.88 2.96
N ILE A 157 11.84 3.32 3.64
CA ILE A 157 12.13 2.92 5.03
C ILE A 157 11.05 3.44 5.97
N GLU A 158 10.63 4.70 5.84
CA GLU A 158 9.56 5.30 6.64
C GLU A 158 8.24 4.54 6.44
N THR A 159 7.93 4.19 5.19
CA THR A 159 6.76 3.38 4.85
C THR A 159 6.81 2.01 5.54
N ILE A 160 7.95 1.31 5.49
CA ILE A 160 8.13 0.02 6.17
C ILE A 160 7.95 0.15 7.67
N GLN A 161 8.51 1.20 8.29
CA GLN A 161 8.40 1.46 9.74
C GLN A 161 6.96 1.76 10.15
N LYS A 162 6.25 2.61 9.40
CA LYS A 162 4.84 2.94 9.67
C LYS A 162 3.96 1.69 9.59
N VAL A 163 4.13 0.88 8.55
CA VAL A 163 3.43 -0.41 8.40
C VAL A 163 3.77 -1.38 9.53
N ALA A 164 5.05 -1.46 9.93
CA ALA A 164 5.47 -2.30 11.05
C ALA A 164 4.77 -1.90 12.35
N ARG A 165 4.72 -0.60 12.64
CA ARG A 165 4.06 -0.05 13.83
C ARG A 165 2.56 -0.37 13.86
N ILE A 166 1.84 -0.05 12.79
CA ILE A 166 0.39 -0.33 12.68
C ILE A 166 0.10 -1.83 12.90
N ASN A 167 0.90 -2.70 12.26
CA ASN A 167 0.71 -4.14 12.36
C ASN A 167 1.03 -4.68 13.76
N PHE A 168 2.06 -4.15 14.42
CA PHE A 168 2.38 -4.48 15.80
C PHE A 168 1.25 -4.08 16.75
N ASP A 169 0.79 -2.83 16.69
CA ASP A 169 -0.27 -2.31 17.56
C ASP A 169 -1.56 -3.10 17.39
N THR A 170 -1.92 -3.42 16.14
CA THR A 170 -3.08 -4.25 15.82
C THR A 170 -2.93 -5.68 16.38
N ALA A 171 -1.75 -6.30 16.25
CA ALA A 171 -1.50 -7.64 16.77
C ALA A 171 -1.63 -7.68 18.30
N ILE A 172 -1.03 -6.71 19.01
CA ILE A 172 -1.14 -6.61 20.47
C ILE A 172 -2.58 -6.39 20.90
N LYS A 173 -3.33 -5.51 20.22
CA LYS A 173 -4.75 -5.27 20.51
C LYS A 173 -5.57 -6.55 20.36
N ASN A 174 -5.33 -7.32 19.30
CA ASN A 174 -6.02 -8.59 19.05
C ASN A 174 -5.67 -9.63 20.10
N LEU A 175 -4.39 -9.77 20.47
CA LEU A 175 -3.95 -10.68 21.53
C LEU A 175 -4.61 -10.35 22.87
N LYS A 176 -4.59 -9.06 23.26
CA LYS A 176 -5.25 -8.60 24.49
C LYS A 176 -6.75 -8.89 24.48
N HIS A 177 -7.43 -8.62 23.37
CA HIS A 177 -8.88 -8.78 23.26
C HIS A 177 -9.31 -10.25 23.25
N GLN A 178 -8.68 -11.08 22.42
CA GLN A 178 -9.09 -12.47 22.21
C GLN A 178 -8.56 -13.40 23.32
N TYR A 179 -7.32 -13.20 23.74
CA TYR A 179 -6.61 -14.17 24.59
C TYR A 179 -6.22 -13.62 25.97
N GLY A 180 -6.37 -12.32 26.23
CA GLY A 180 -5.94 -11.69 27.48
C GLY A 180 -6.56 -12.30 28.74
N LYS A 181 -7.84 -12.70 28.69
CA LYS A 181 -8.53 -13.34 29.83
C LYS A 181 -7.93 -14.72 30.16
N TYR A 182 -7.63 -15.52 29.13
CA TYR A 182 -7.00 -16.82 29.30
C TYR A 182 -5.58 -16.67 29.86
N ILE A 183 -4.80 -15.72 29.30
CA ILE A 183 -3.45 -15.42 29.78
C ILE A 183 -3.47 -14.99 31.25
N ASN A 184 -4.47 -14.22 31.70
CA ASN A 184 -4.59 -13.84 33.12
C ASN A 184 -4.77 -15.05 34.04
N VAL A 185 -5.56 -16.04 33.63
CA VAL A 185 -5.73 -17.28 34.39
C VAL A 185 -4.42 -18.07 34.40
N PHE A 186 -3.79 -18.25 33.24
CA PHE A 186 -2.58 -19.07 33.14
C PHE A 186 -1.39 -18.48 33.89
N LYS A 187 -1.28 -17.15 33.96
CA LYS A 187 -0.26 -16.46 34.78
C LYS A 187 -0.35 -16.71 36.28
N GLN A 188 -1.46 -17.27 36.78
CA GLN A 188 -1.59 -17.68 38.18
C GLN A 188 -1.08 -19.10 38.43
N VAL A 189 -0.89 -19.88 37.37
CA VAL A 189 -0.64 -21.34 37.44
C VAL A 189 0.75 -21.69 36.91
N PHE A 190 1.26 -20.95 35.93
CA PHE A 190 2.52 -21.22 35.26
C PHE A 190 3.49 -20.05 35.41
N GLU A 191 4.79 -20.37 35.48
CA GLU A 191 5.85 -19.37 35.39
C GLU A 191 5.86 -18.71 34.00
N PRO A 192 6.27 -17.44 33.87
CA PRO A 192 6.13 -16.69 32.62
C PRO A 192 6.80 -17.33 31.40
N GLU A 193 8.01 -17.88 31.56
CA GLU A 193 8.76 -18.49 30.46
C GLU A 193 8.14 -19.82 30.01
N GLU A 194 7.71 -20.65 30.98
CA GLU A 194 6.97 -21.88 30.71
C GLU A 194 5.67 -21.59 29.96
N LEU A 195 4.90 -20.60 30.43
CA LEU A 195 3.65 -20.20 29.78
C LEU A 195 3.88 -19.74 28.33
N ILE A 196 4.91 -18.94 28.07
CA ILE A 196 5.27 -18.49 26.72
C ILE A 196 5.58 -19.68 25.82
N ASN A 197 6.34 -20.66 26.32
CA ASN A 197 6.68 -21.86 25.56
C ASN A 197 5.45 -22.73 25.25
N ILE A 198 4.48 -22.82 26.19
CA ILE A 198 3.22 -23.57 25.99
C ILE A 198 2.34 -22.93 24.91
N ILE A 199 2.18 -21.59 24.91
CA ILE A 199 1.24 -20.90 24.01
C ILE A 199 1.86 -20.54 22.65
N SER A 200 3.19 -20.61 22.52
CA SER A 200 3.88 -20.35 21.26
C SER A 200 3.69 -21.49 20.27
N CYS A 201 3.73 -21.17 18.98
CA CYS A 201 3.65 -22.19 17.94
C CYS A 201 4.87 -23.12 18.04
N SER A 202 4.63 -24.44 17.92
CA SER A 202 5.72 -25.44 17.92
C SER A 202 6.74 -25.25 16.79
N ASP A 203 6.31 -24.67 15.66
CA ASP A 203 7.22 -24.25 14.60
C ASP A 203 7.81 -22.88 14.95
N GLN A 204 9.11 -22.87 15.28
CA GLN A 204 9.85 -21.68 15.68
C GLN A 204 9.94 -20.61 14.57
N PHE A 205 9.67 -20.96 13.32
CA PHE A 205 9.69 -20.05 12.17
C PHE A 205 8.28 -19.66 11.69
N ALA A 206 7.23 -20.16 12.34
CA ALA A 206 5.84 -19.83 12.00
C ALA A 206 5.45 -18.45 12.52
N TYR A 207 5.77 -17.41 11.75
CA TYR A 207 5.33 -16.04 12.04
C TYR A 207 4.09 -15.65 11.22
N PRO A 208 3.14 -14.89 11.80
CA PRO A 208 2.05 -14.33 11.03
C PRO A 208 2.58 -13.46 9.90
N LYS A 209 2.20 -13.76 8.65
CA LYS A 209 2.66 -13.02 7.46
C LYS A 209 2.48 -11.51 7.58
N ARG A 210 1.50 -11.01 8.34
CA ARG A 210 1.28 -9.56 8.55
C ARG A 210 2.41 -8.88 9.32
N LEU A 211 3.22 -9.63 10.07
CA LEU A 211 4.30 -9.12 10.92
C LEU A 211 5.69 -9.14 10.27
N ASP A 212 5.85 -9.53 8.99
CA ASP A 212 7.18 -9.53 8.35
C ASP A 212 7.84 -8.14 8.38
N HIS A 213 7.04 -7.05 8.31
CA HIS A 213 7.56 -5.68 8.44
C HIS A 213 8.18 -5.42 9.82
N VAL A 214 7.61 -6.00 10.88
CA VAL A 214 8.15 -5.93 12.25
C VAL A 214 9.47 -6.68 12.33
N LEU A 215 9.52 -7.91 11.83
CA LEU A 215 10.75 -8.73 11.82
C LEU A 215 11.89 -8.04 11.06
N ILE A 216 11.60 -7.45 9.91
CA ILE A 216 12.61 -6.76 9.10
C ILE A 216 13.10 -5.50 9.80
N THR A 217 12.21 -4.73 10.44
CA THR A 217 12.59 -3.53 11.17
C THR A 217 13.49 -3.91 12.36
N ALA A 218 13.13 -4.96 13.11
CA ALA A 218 13.91 -5.46 14.23
C ALA A 218 15.29 -6.02 13.84
N ARG A 219 15.42 -6.64 12.65
CA ARG A 219 16.70 -7.18 12.14
C ARG A 219 17.61 -6.16 11.47
N ARG A 220 17.13 -4.92 11.26
CA ARG A 220 17.89 -3.81 10.67
C ARG A 220 18.33 -2.78 11.71
N MET A 221 17.85 -2.91 12.95
CA MET A 221 18.40 -2.26 14.14
C MET A 221 19.58 -3.08 14.66
#